data_AF-A0A2V8HKY7-F1
#
_entry.id   AF-A0A2V8HKY7-F1
#
_cell.length_a   1.000
_cell.length_b   1.000
_cell.length_c   1.000
_cell.angle_alpha   90.00
_cell.angle_beta   90.00
_cell.angle_gamma   90.00
#
_symmetry.space_group_name_H-M   'P 1'
#
loop_
_entity.id
_entity.type
_entity.pdbx_description
1 polymer ?
#
loop_
_entity_poly.entity_id
_entity_poly.type
_entity_poly.pdbx_seq_one_letter_code
_entity_poly.pdbx_strand_id
1 'polypeptide(L)' 'MTGRIALQVNAAIGVLATAVAAAAMWLVLTRPAEIVASVSAREYGPMAAAIGHQLLVWTRALLDPL' A
#
# COMPACT_ATOMS: atom_id res chain seq x y z
N MET A 1 30.41 0.83 -9.00
CA MET A 1 29.42 -0.08 -8.36
C MET A 1 28.30 0.66 -7.62
N THR A 2 28.53 1.85 -7.06
CA THR A 2 27.56 2.59 -6.22
C THR A 2 26.30 3.08 -6.95
N GLY A 3 26.41 3.50 -8.22
CA GLY A 3 25.26 4.06 -8.97
C GLY A 3 24.17 3.05 -9.34
N ARG A 4 24.52 1.79 -9.61
CA ARG A 4 23.52 0.74 -9.94
C ARG A 4 22.67 0.36 -8.71
N ILE A 5 23.28 0.32 -7.53
CA ILE A 5 22.58 0.04 -6.27
C ILE A 5 21.62 1.17 -5.94
N ALA A 6 22.06 2.44 -6.06
CA ALA A 6 21.18 3.59 -5.86
C ALA A 6 19.97 3.59 -6.82
N LEU A 7 20.19 3.23 -8.09
CA LEU A 7 19.12 3.12 -9.07
C LEU A 7 18.12 2.00 -8.73
N GLN A 8 18.61 0.84 -8.29
CA GLN A 8 17.75 -0.28 -7.88
C GLN A 8 16.93 0.05 -6.63
N VAL A 9 17.53 0.75 -5.66
CA VAL A 9 16.81 1.21 -4.46
C VAL A 9 15.71 2.20 -4.83
N ASN A 10 15.99 3.18 -5.69
CA ASN A 10 14.96 4.12 -6.14
C ASN A 10 13.82 3.43 -6.90
N ALA A 11 14.14 2.45 -7.75
CA ALA A 11 13.13 1.67 -8.46
C ALA A 11 12.27 0.86 -7.47
N ALA A 12 12.87 0.23 -6.47
CA ALA A 12 12.14 -0.51 -5.45
C ALA A 12 11.22 0.40 -4.62
N ILE A 13 11.70 1.58 -4.22
CA ILE A 13 10.88 2.59 -3.52
C ILE A 13 9.71 3.02 -4.40
N GLY A 14 9.93 3.26 -5.70
CA GLY A 14 8.89 3.64 -6.64
C GLY A 14 7.79 2.57 -6.78
N VAL A 15 8.20 1.29 -6.87
CA VAL A 15 7.26 0.16 -6.91
C VAL A 15 6.46 0.07 -5.61
N LEU A 16 7.12 0.17 -4.46
CA LEU A 16 6.45 0.14 -3.15
C LEU A 16 5.46 1.30 -2.99
N ALA A 17 5.87 2.53 -3.33
CA ALA A 17 5.00 3.70 -3.28
C ALA A 17 3.76 3.54 -4.17
N THR A 18 3.95 2.98 -5.38
CA THR A 18 2.85 2.72 -6.32
C THR A 18 1.88 1.68 -5.75
N ALA A 19 2.40 0.60 -5.14
CA ALA A 19 1.57 -0.43 -4.53
C ALA A 19 0.76 0.11 -3.34
N VAL A 20 1.39 0.91 -2.47
CA VAL A 20 0.74 1.60 -1.34
C VAL A 20 -0.37 2.51 -1.84
N ALA A 21 -0.11 3.32 -2.86
CA ALA A 21 -1.11 4.21 -3.45
C ALA A 21 -2.29 3.44 -4.05
N ALA A 22 -2.03 2.36 -4.78
CA ALA A 22 -3.08 1.50 -5.34
C ALA A 22 -3.94 0.86 -4.23
N ALA A 23 -3.33 0.38 -3.15
CA ALA A 23 -4.05 -0.18 -2.01
C ALA A 23 -4.91 0.89 -1.30
N ALA A 24 -4.39 2.11 -1.14
CA ALA A 24 -5.15 3.22 -0.59
C ALA A 24 -6.37 3.57 -1.47
N MET A 25 -6.17 3.68 -2.79
CA MET A 25 -7.27 3.92 -3.74
C MET A 25 -8.32 2.80 -3.69
N TRP A 26 -7.87 1.54 -3.64
CA TRP A 26 -8.77 0.39 -3.51
C TRP A 26 -9.63 0.46 -2.25
N LEU A 27 -9.05 0.83 -1.11
CA LEU A 27 -9.78 0.99 0.15
C LEU A 27 -10.79 2.14 0.10
N VAL A 28 -10.44 3.26 -0.54
CA VAL A 28 -11.38 4.37 -0.76
C VAL A 28 -12.58 3.92 -1.58
N LEU A 29 -12.35 3.10 -2.61
CA LEU A 29 -13.41 2.62 -3.50
C LEU A 29 -14.27 1.53 -2.86
N THR A 30 -13.69 0.65 -2.04
CA THR A 30 -14.40 -0.50 -1.46
C THR A 30 -14.99 -0.22 -0.09
N ARG A 31 -14.38 0.68 0.69
CA ARG A 31 -14.79 1.01 2.07
C ARG A 31 -14.77 2.53 2.32
N PRO A 32 -15.52 3.32 1.53
CA PRO A 32 -15.48 4.79 1.61
C PRO A 32 -15.88 5.31 3.00
N ALA A 33 -16.86 4.69 3.66
CA ALA A 33 -17.34 5.11 4.97
C ALA A 33 -16.27 5.00 6.07
N GLU A 34 -15.50 3.90 6.07
CA GLU A 34 -14.40 3.69 7.03
C GLU A 34 -13.30 4.74 6.84
N ILE A 35 -12.93 5.04 5.58
CA ILE A 35 -11.90 6.03 5.28
C ILE A 35 -12.34 7.45 5.66
N VAL A 36 -13.58 7.82 5.33
CA VAL A 36 -14.12 9.14 5.69
C VAL A 36 -14.17 9.30 7.21
N ALA A 37 -14.60 8.26 7.94
CA ALA A 37 -14.61 8.25 9.39
C ALA A 37 -13.19 8.44 9.95
N SER A 38 -12.21 7.65 9.49
CA SER A 38 -10.81 7.75 9.91
C SER A 38 -10.19 9.12 9.64
N VAL A 39 -10.45 9.71 8.47
CA VAL A 39 -9.95 11.06 8.13
C VAL A 39 -10.61 12.13 9.01
N SER A 40 -11.92 12.04 9.24
CA SER A 40 -12.64 12.97 10.11
C SER A 40 -12.19 12.90 11.57
N ALA A 41 -11.85 11.70 12.04
CA ALA A 41 -11.31 11.45 13.37
C ALA A 41 -9.81 11.76 13.49
N ARG A 42 -9.12 12.06 12.37
CA ARG A 42 -7.65 12.17 12.26
C ARG A 42 -6.91 10.91 12.70
N GLU A 43 -7.58 9.76 12.63
CA GLU A 43 -7.05 8.46 13.01
C GLU A 43 -6.54 7.73 11.76
N TYR A 44 -5.29 7.99 11.40
CA TYR A 44 -4.65 7.37 10.23
C TYR A 44 -4.08 5.97 10.51
N GLY A 45 -3.97 5.58 11.78
CA GLY A 45 -3.45 4.27 12.18
C GLY A 45 -4.25 3.09 11.58
N PRO A 46 -5.59 3.06 11.73
CA PRO A 46 -6.42 2.03 11.12
C PRO A 46 -6.29 1.98 9.60
N MET A 47 -6.20 3.14 8.94
CA MET A 47 -6.02 3.24 7.49
C MET A 47 -4.67 2.65 7.03
N ALA A 48 -3.59 2.96 7.74
CA ALA A 48 -2.26 2.40 7.47
C ALA A 48 -2.24 0.86 7.66
N ALA A 49 -2.91 0.35 8.70
CA ALA A 49 -3.03 -1.09 8.93
C ALA A 49 -3.83 -1.79 7.81
N ALA A 50 -4.92 -1.17 7.34
CA ALA A 50 -5.71 -1.70 6.23
C ALA A 50 -4.90 -1.75 4.92
N ILE A 51 -4.13 -0.70 4.62
CA ILE A 51 -3.23 -0.67 3.46
C ILE A 51 -2.18 -1.79 3.58
N GLY A 52 -1.53 -1.93 4.73
CA GLY A 52 -0.54 -2.97 4.97
C GLY A 52 -1.11 -4.38 4.82
N HIS A 53 -2.32 -4.63 5.35
CA HIS A 53 -3.01 -5.90 5.18
C HIS A 53 -3.32 -6.18 3.71
N GLN A 54 -3.83 -5.18 2.97
CA GLN A 54 -4.14 -5.34 1.55
C GLN A 54 -2.91 -5.68 0.71
N LEU A 55 -1.78 -5.00 0.99
CA LEU A 55 -0.50 -5.30 0.34
C LEU A 55 -0.02 -6.72 0.65
N LEU A 56 -0.19 -7.20 1.88
CA LEU A 56 0.19 -8.54 2.28
C LEU A 56 -0.67 -9.60 1.57
N VAL A 57 -1.98 -9.35 1.45
CA VAL A 57 -2.89 -10.22 0.69
C VAL A 57 -2.49 -10.29 -0.78
N TRP A 58 -2.22 -9.15 -1.42
CA TRP A 58 -1.75 -9.13 -2.82
C TRP A 58 -0.40 -9.83 -3.00
N THR A 59 0.54 -9.59 -2.09
CA THR A 59 1.84 -10.26 -2.11
C THR A 59 1.67 -11.76 -1.96
N ARG A 60 0.77 -12.22 -1.09
CA ARG A 60 0.46 -13.64 -0.91
C ARG A 60 -0.17 -14.24 -2.18
N ALA A 61 -1.15 -13.57 -2.77
CA ALA A 61 -1.78 -14.01 -4.02
C ALA A 61 -0.78 -14.10 -5.19
N LEU A 62 0.23 -13.23 -5.21
CA LEU A 62 1.31 -13.27 -6.20
C LEU A 62 2.29 -14.43 -5.95
N LEU A 63 2.55 -14.77 -4.69
CA LEU A 63 3.48 -15.85 -4.32
C LEU A 63 2.84 -17.23 -4.37
N ASP A 64 1.53 -17.30 -4.18
CA ASP A 64 0.75 -18.54 -4.14
C ASP A 64 -0.57 -18.36 -4.91
N PRO A 65 -0.55 -18.48 -6.25
CA PRO A 65 -1.70 -18.19 -7.12
C PRO A 65 -2.71 -19.34 -7.25
N LEU A 66 -2.75 -20.28 -6.29
CA LEU A 66 -3.57 -21.50 -6.33
C LEU A 66 -5.07 -21.25 -6.48
#